data_AF-A0A368EYP7-F1
#
_entry.id   AF-A0A368EYP7-F1
#
_cell.length_a   1.000
_cell.length_b   1.000
_cell.length_c   1.000
_cell.angle_alpha   90.00
_cell.angle_beta   90.00
_cell.angle_gamma   90.00
#
_symmetry.space_group_name_H-M   'P 1'
#
loop_
_entity.id
_entity.type
_entity.pdbx_description
1 polymer ?
#
loop_
_entity_poly.entity_id
_entity_poly.type
_entity_poly.pdbx_seq_one_letter_code
_entity_poly.pdbx_strand_id
1 'polypeptide(L)'
;MTMLLFPWIFTSCYCGEFFRQYASQRGFGIVDIAELDIDANLTSTVEDAFIKAHQIVVTFTPSHIEAVKSRSAACRSIVYAHDLMNQEFFTLNSINKRFRAVIFNDTQPSDLPVGWPRSTLVYHFPTNMSALCTKIFKLSDLDNTSTL
;
A
#
# COMPACT_ATOMS: atom_id res chain seq x y z
N MET A 1 1.23 19.92 -4.79
CA MET A 1 2.45 19.27 -4.26
C MET A 1 1.98 18.09 -3.45
N THR A 2 2.09 16.88 -4.00
CA THR A 2 1.26 15.75 -3.59
C THR A 2 2.15 14.58 -3.24
N MET A 3 2.52 14.45 -1.96
CA MET A 3 3.31 13.32 -1.49
C MET A 3 2.40 12.10 -1.32
N LEU A 4 2.61 11.09 -2.17
CA LEU A 4 1.65 10.02 -2.40
C LEU A 4 1.87 8.83 -1.44
N LEU A 5 0.89 8.57 -0.58
CA LEU A 5 0.81 7.41 0.31
C LEU A 5 -0.50 6.65 0.12
N PHE A 6 -0.51 5.68 -0.78
CA PHE A 6 -1.67 4.85 -1.14
C PHE A 6 -1.20 3.39 -1.21
N PRO A 7 -2.01 2.36 -0.85
CA PRO A 7 -3.44 2.23 -1.18
C PRO A 7 -4.30 1.80 0.02
N TRP A 8 -5.61 1.57 -0.22
CA TRP A 8 -6.49 0.81 0.69
C TRP A 8 -7.40 -0.14 -0.10
N ILE A 9 -7.76 -1.27 0.50
CA ILE A 9 -8.73 -2.24 -0.01
C ILE A 9 -9.60 -2.67 1.16
N PHE A 10 -10.91 -2.79 0.95
CA PHE A 10 -11.85 -2.76 2.06
C PHE A 10 -12.10 -4.13 2.71
N THR A 11 -11.88 -4.23 4.02
CA THR A 11 -12.70 -5.09 4.91
C THR A 11 -12.89 -4.50 6.32
N SER A 12 -12.47 -3.26 6.57
CA SER A 12 -12.76 -2.52 7.83
C SER A 12 -12.57 -1.01 7.64
N CYS A 13 -13.64 -0.21 7.83
CA CYS A 13 -13.64 1.25 7.59
C CYS A 13 -12.54 1.97 8.37
N TYR A 14 -12.40 1.60 9.64
CA TYR A 14 -11.59 2.28 10.64
C TYR A 14 -10.11 2.39 10.26
N CYS A 15 -9.61 1.47 9.45
CA CYS A 15 -8.20 1.43 9.08
C CYS A 15 -7.88 2.49 8.01
N GLY A 16 -8.59 2.46 6.87
CA GLY A 16 -8.42 3.45 5.81
C GLY A 16 -8.75 4.88 6.28
N GLU A 17 -9.79 5.04 7.12
CA GLU A 17 -10.15 6.34 7.67
C GLU A 17 -9.08 6.89 8.62
N PHE A 18 -8.53 6.06 9.51
CA PHE A 18 -7.42 6.44 10.40
C PHE A 18 -6.23 7.00 9.62
N PHE A 19 -5.85 6.37 8.49
CA PHE A 19 -4.79 6.89 7.64
C PHE A 19 -5.20 8.18 6.92
N ARG A 20 -6.41 8.26 6.34
CA ARG A 20 -6.92 9.50 5.69
C ARG A 20 -6.91 10.69 6.67
N GLN A 21 -7.28 10.48 7.93
CA GLN A 21 -7.19 11.51 8.98
C GLN A 21 -5.73 11.89 9.32
N TYR A 22 -4.84 10.93 9.54
CA TYR A 22 -3.42 11.18 9.86
C TYR A 22 -2.65 11.92 8.76
N ALA A 23 -2.94 11.62 7.49
CA ALA A 23 -2.30 12.27 6.36
C ALA A 23 -2.80 13.70 6.13
N SER A 24 -4.11 13.92 6.27
CA SER A 24 -4.73 15.26 6.17
C SER A 24 -4.10 16.23 7.18
N GLN A 25 -3.90 15.79 8.43
CA GLN A 25 -3.22 16.56 9.49
C GLN A 25 -1.75 16.92 9.18
N ARG A 26 -1.13 16.31 8.16
CA ARG A 26 0.26 16.54 7.76
C ARG A 26 0.43 16.97 6.30
N GLY A 27 -0.66 17.31 5.60
CA GLY A 27 -0.63 17.77 4.21
C GLY A 27 -0.26 16.70 3.19
N PHE A 28 -0.38 15.42 3.53
CA PHE A 28 0.00 14.31 2.64
C PHE A 28 -1.16 13.81 1.79
N GLY A 29 -0.88 13.51 0.53
CA GLY A 29 -1.85 12.98 -0.42
C GLY A 29 -1.97 11.47 -0.28
N ILE A 30 -2.86 11.00 0.58
CA ILE A 30 -3.35 9.63 0.43
C ILE A 30 -4.22 9.58 -0.82
N VAL A 31 -3.87 8.59 -1.68
CA VAL A 31 -4.78 7.13 -4.00
C VAL A 31 -5.52 5.71 -3.95
N ASP A 32 -6.85 5.70 -3.82
CA ASP A 32 -7.51 4.47 -3.40
C ASP A 32 -7.55 3.55 -4.61
N ILE A 33 -7.11 2.31 -4.44
CA ILE A 33 -6.97 1.43 -5.60
C ILE A 33 -8.34 0.95 -6.09
N ALA A 34 -9.40 1.14 -5.28
CA ALA A 34 -10.79 1.06 -5.73
C ALA A 34 -11.26 2.30 -6.50
N GLU A 35 -10.73 3.50 -6.20
CA GLU A 35 -10.98 4.73 -6.99
C GLU A 35 -10.31 4.66 -8.38
N LEU A 36 -9.42 3.68 -8.64
CA LEU A 36 -8.77 3.43 -9.94
C LEU A 36 -9.46 2.39 -10.84
N ASP A 37 -10.36 1.54 -10.33
CA ASP A 37 -11.01 0.46 -11.09
C ASP A 37 -12.20 0.94 -11.95
N ILE A 38 -12.20 2.23 -12.29
CA ILE A 38 -13.31 2.95 -12.95
C ILE A 38 -13.05 3.12 -14.46
N ASP A 39 -11.78 3.15 -14.88
CA ASP A 39 -11.38 3.46 -16.26
C ASP A 39 -11.05 2.23 -17.12
N ALA A 40 -11.35 2.33 -18.42
CA ALA A 40 -10.91 1.36 -19.42
C ALA A 40 -9.37 1.21 -19.51
N ASN A 41 -8.65 2.26 -19.10
CA ASN A 41 -7.19 2.34 -19.09
C ASN A 41 -6.56 2.01 -17.71
N LEU A 42 -7.24 1.19 -16.91
CA LEU A 42 -6.82 0.71 -15.58
C LEU A 42 -5.30 0.51 -15.42
N THR A 43 -4.67 -0.18 -16.38
CA THR A 43 -3.23 -0.48 -16.40
C THR A 43 -2.40 0.79 -16.21
N SER A 44 -2.54 1.78 -17.11
CA SER A 44 -1.76 3.02 -17.03
C SER A 44 -2.10 3.83 -15.79
N THR A 45 -3.35 3.83 -15.33
CA THR A 45 -3.75 4.59 -14.12
C THR A 45 -3.11 4.01 -12.85
N VAL A 46 -3.03 2.69 -12.75
CA VAL A 46 -2.33 1.99 -11.65
C VAL A 46 -0.82 2.15 -11.76
N GLU A 47 -0.23 2.08 -12.96
CA GLU A 47 1.21 2.35 -13.17
C GLU A 47 1.58 3.78 -12.77
N ASP A 48 0.80 4.77 -13.20
CA ASP A 48 1.06 6.18 -12.87
C ASP A 48 0.98 6.44 -11.36
N ALA A 49 0.00 5.84 -10.67
CA ALA A 49 -0.10 5.91 -9.21
C ALA A 49 1.07 5.16 -8.53
N PHE A 50 1.42 3.97 -9.02
CA PHE A 50 2.50 3.14 -8.49
C PHE A 50 3.87 3.78 -8.65
N ILE A 51 4.17 4.44 -9.78
CA ILE A 51 5.45 5.13 -10.02
C ILE A 51 5.59 6.32 -9.07
N LYS A 52 4.52 7.10 -8.87
CA LYS A 52 4.55 8.35 -8.09
C LYS A 52 4.43 8.13 -6.56
N ALA A 53 3.98 6.96 -6.12
CA ALA A 53 3.83 6.60 -4.70
C ALA A 53 5.17 6.58 -3.94
N HIS A 54 5.28 7.35 -2.85
CA HIS A 54 6.49 7.39 -2.03
C HIS A 54 6.53 6.24 -1.00
N GLN A 55 5.36 5.81 -0.51
CA GLN A 55 5.18 4.64 0.36
C GLN A 55 3.88 3.93 -0.03
N ILE A 56 3.84 2.59 0.09
CA ILE A 56 2.69 1.76 -0.29
C ILE A 56 2.31 0.86 0.89
N VAL A 57 1.09 0.97 1.41
CA VAL A 57 0.65 0.32 2.66
C VAL A 57 -0.42 -0.75 2.36
N VAL A 58 0.00 -1.94 1.93
CA VAL A 58 -0.94 -3.00 1.55
C VAL A 58 -1.50 -3.71 2.77
N THR A 59 -2.82 -3.83 2.80
CA THR A 59 -3.55 -4.36 3.94
C THR A 59 -4.16 -5.71 3.61
N PHE A 60 -3.61 -6.72 4.25
CA PHE A 60 -3.95 -8.10 4.02
C PHE A 60 -5.07 -8.49 4.98
N THR A 61 -6.26 -8.59 4.39
CA THR A 61 -7.44 -9.26 4.95
C THR A 61 -7.61 -10.60 4.23
N PRO A 62 -8.44 -11.54 4.73
CA PRO A 62 -8.60 -12.84 4.10
C PRO A 62 -9.05 -12.76 2.64
N SER A 63 -9.97 -11.84 2.33
CA SER A 63 -10.47 -11.58 0.96
C SER A 63 -9.41 -10.95 0.03
N HIS A 64 -8.57 -10.04 0.54
CA HIS A 64 -7.43 -9.53 -0.23
C HIS A 64 -6.43 -10.65 -0.57
N ILE A 65 -6.09 -11.47 0.43
CA ILE A 65 -5.18 -12.61 0.28
C ILE A 65 -5.73 -13.61 -0.74
N GLU A 66 -7.03 -13.92 -0.67
CA GLU A 66 -7.72 -14.78 -1.63
C GLU A 66 -7.71 -14.17 -3.04
N ALA A 67 -8.04 -12.89 -3.21
CA ALA A 67 -8.05 -12.22 -4.50
C ALA A 67 -6.69 -12.25 -5.20
N VAL A 68 -5.59 -12.04 -4.47
CA VAL A 68 -4.23 -12.12 -5.00
C VAL A 68 -3.86 -13.57 -5.36
N LYS A 69 -4.15 -14.54 -4.48
CA LYS A 69 -3.85 -15.98 -4.72
C LYS A 69 -4.65 -16.56 -5.89
N SER A 70 -5.92 -16.20 -6.03
CA SER A 70 -6.84 -16.66 -7.06
C SER A 70 -6.73 -15.91 -8.39
N ARG A 71 -5.94 -14.82 -8.45
CA ARG A 71 -5.87 -13.90 -9.60
C ARG A 71 -7.24 -13.32 -9.99
N SER A 72 -8.04 -12.97 -8.98
CA SER A 72 -9.46 -12.61 -9.15
C SER A 72 -9.68 -11.49 -10.18
N ALA A 73 -10.47 -11.80 -11.22
CA ALA A 73 -10.87 -10.85 -12.26
C ALA A 73 -11.86 -9.76 -11.78
N ALA A 74 -12.41 -9.88 -10.57
CA ALA A 74 -13.18 -8.83 -9.89
C ALA A 74 -12.29 -7.88 -9.06
N CYS A 75 -10.97 -8.07 -9.10
CA CYS A 75 -9.99 -7.36 -8.27
C CYS A 75 -8.77 -6.93 -9.09
N ARG A 76 -8.97 -6.53 -10.36
CA ARG A 76 -7.89 -6.38 -11.35
C ARG A 76 -6.82 -5.40 -10.89
N SER A 77 -7.23 -4.24 -10.38
CA SER A 77 -6.33 -3.21 -9.83
C SER A 77 -5.42 -3.78 -8.73
N ILE A 78 -6.02 -4.55 -7.81
CA ILE A 78 -5.38 -5.16 -6.64
C ILE A 78 -4.32 -6.17 -7.07
N VAL A 79 -4.73 -7.10 -7.94
CA VAL A 79 -3.89 -8.18 -8.47
C VAL A 79 -2.71 -7.58 -9.26
N TYR A 80 -2.97 -6.58 -10.09
CA TYR A 80 -1.95 -5.93 -10.93
C TYR A 80 -0.95 -5.09 -10.12
N ALA A 81 -1.40 -4.32 -9.14
CA ALA A 81 -0.47 -3.61 -8.25
C ALA A 81 0.41 -4.57 -7.42
N HIS A 82 -0.10 -5.76 -7.07
CA HIS A 82 0.71 -6.79 -6.43
C HIS A 82 1.77 -7.38 -7.38
N ASP A 83 1.51 -7.45 -8.68
CA ASP A 83 2.53 -7.81 -9.67
C ASP A 83 3.61 -6.74 -9.78
N LEU A 84 3.24 -5.45 -9.88
CA LEU A 84 4.19 -4.33 -9.90
C LEU A 84 5.08 -4.30 -8.64
N MET A 85 4.49 -4.52 -7.45
CA MET A 85 5.25 -4.61 -6.19
C MET A 85 6.20 -5.80 -6.17
N ASN A 86 5.78 -6.97 -6.63
CA ASN A 86 6.67 -8.14 -6.73
C ASN A 86 7.80 -7.91 -7.75
N GLN A 87 7.50 -7.33 -8.92
CA GLN A 87 8.47 -7.00 -9.95
C GLN A 87 9.56 -6.06 -9.40
N GLU A 88 9.17 -4.92 -8.80
CA GLU A 88 10.12 -4.00 -8.17
C GLU A 88 10.93 -4.68 -7.06
N PHE A 89 10.29 -5.50 -6.21
CA PHE A 89 10.99 -6.21 -5.14
C PHE A 89 12.09 -7.14 -5.68
N PHE A 90 11.82 -7.91 -6.74
CA PHE A 90 12.82 -8.76 -7.37
C PHE A 90 13.88 -7.95 -8.13
N THR A 91 13.51 -6.91 -8.87
CA THR A 91 14.45 -6.00 -9.55
C THR A 91 15.39 -5.28 -8.56
N LEU A 92 14.94 -5.00 -7.35
CA LEU A 92 15.73 -4.43 -6.26
C LEU A 92 16.45 -5.49 -5.41
N ASN A 93 16.73 -6.69 -5.94
CA ASN A 93 17.44 -7.78 -5.26
C ASN A 93 16.80 -8.19 -3.91
N SER A 94 15.47 -8.25 -3.85
CA SER A 94 14.68 -8.51 -2.63
C SER A 94 14.79 -7.43 -1.54
N ILE A 95 15.19 -6.19 -1.88
CA ILE A 95 15.27 -5.07 -0.94
C ILE A 95 13.99 -4.23 -1.02
N ASN A 96 13.06 -4.46 -0.10
CA ASN A 96 11.86 -3.62 0.04
C ASN A 96 12.20 -2.23 0.59
N LYS A 97 12.11 -1.21 -0.25
CA LYS A 97 12.27 0.21 0.14
C LYS A 97 10.95 0.82 0.63
N ARG A 98 9.86 0.71 -0.13
CA ARG A 98 8.64 1.54 0.02
C ARG A 98 7.35 0.81 0.42
N PHE A 99 7.31 -0.52 0.37
CA PHE A 99 6.09 -1.29 0.70
C PHE A 99 6.00 -1.58 2.21
N ARG A 100 4.79 -1.62 2.76
CA ARG A 100 4.49 -1.91 4.17
C ARG A 100 3.30 -2.87 4.20
N ALA A 101 3.44 -4.01 4.88
CA ALA A 101 2.34 -4.95 5.04
C ALA A 101 1.60 -4.65 6.36
N VAL A 102 0.27 -4.62 6.32
CA VAL A 102 -0.59 -4.50 7.51
C VAL A 102 -1.53 -5.70 7.59
N ILE A 103 -1.71 -6.25 8.79
CA ILE A 103 -2.65 -7.35 9.08
C ILE A 103 -3.62 -6.97 10.22
N PHE A 104 -4.73 -7.70 10.29
CA PHE A 104 -5.72 -7.64 11.37
C PHE A 104 -5.74 -8.97 12.15
N ASN A 105 -6.49 -9.04 13.26
CA ASN A 105 -6.55 -10.21 14.14
C ASN A 105 -6.99 -11.53 13.43
N ASP A 106 -7.65 -11.43 12.28
CA ASP A 106 -8.15 -12.54 11.46
C ASP A 106 -7.11 -13.12 10.48
N THR A 107 -5.92 -12.50 10.40
CA THR A 107 -4.94 -12.75 9.34
C THR A 107 -3.54 -12.94 9.93
N GLN A 108 -2.89 -14.06 9.66
CA GLN A 108 -1.53 -14.33 10.15
C GLN A 108 -0.44 -14.01 9.11
N PRO A 109 0.81 -13.71 9.53
CA PRO A 109 1.94 -13.55 8.60
C PRO A 109 2.21 -14.78 7.71
N SER A 110 1.79 -15.97 8.15
CA SER A 110 1.82 -17.23 7.38
C SER A 110 0.92 -17.23 6.15
N ASP A 111 -0.11 -16.38 6.13
CA ASP A 111 -1.22 -16.45 5.17
C ASP A 111 -0.96 -15.55 3.97
N LEU A 112 -0.11 -14.54 4.15
CA LEU A 112 0.31 -13.53 3.18
C LEU A 112 0.79 -14.15 1.85
N PRO A 113 0.65 -13.47 0.70
CA PRO A 113 1.22 -13.92 -0.57
C PRO A 113 2.74 -14.13 -0.51
N VAL A 114 3.26 -15.02 -1.34
CA VAL A 114 4.72 -15.23 -1.49
C VAL A 114 5.32 -14.05 -2.27
N GLY A 115 6.53 -13.64 -1.88
CA GLY A 115 7.21 -12.45 -2.39
C GLY A 115 7.42 -11.42 -1.27
N TRP A 116 7.38 -10.13 -1.64
CA TRP A 116 7.66 -9.03 -0.72
C TRP A 116 6.87 -9.04 0.62
N PRO A 117 5.60 -9.51 0.73
CA PRO A 117 4.85 -9.43 1.98
C PRO A 117 5.43 -10.29 3.10
N ARG A 118 5.98 -11.47 2.76
CA ARG A 118 6.63 -12.38 3.71
C ARG A 118 8.08 -11.99 4.03
N SER A 119 8.70 -11.20 3.17
CA SER A 119 10.11 -10.77 3.28
C SER A 119 10.25 -9.38 3.90
N THR A 120 9.26 -8.89 4.63
CA THR A 120 9.28 -7.55 5.22
C THR A 120 8.65 -7.47 6.61
N LEU A 121 8.84 -6.34 7.28
CA LEU A 121 8.19 -6.07 8.57
C LEU A 121 6.69 -5.86 8.37
N VAL A 122 5.91 -6.78 8.93
CA VAL A 122 4.44 -6.73 8.98
C VAL A 122 4.00 -5.95 10.22
N TYR A 123 3.00 -5.09 10.07
CA TYR A 123 2.43 -4.26 11.13
C TYR A 123 1.03 -4.75 11.50
N HIS A 124 0.71 -4.83 12.78
CA HIS A 124 -0.62 -5.23 13.24
C HIS A 124 -1.51 -4.01 13.48
N PHE A 125 -2.72 -3.98 12.92
CA PHE A 125 -3.74 -2.99 13.24
C PHE A 125 -4.51 -3.39 14.52
N PRO A 126 -4.86 -2.44 15.42
CA PRO A 126 -4.40 -1.05 15.49
C PRO A 126 -3.02 -0.91 16.17
N THR A 127 -2.53 -1.97 16.82
CA THR A 127 -1.42 -2.01 17.78
C THR A 127 -0.14 -1.28 17.35
N ASN A 128 0.26 -1.39 16.08
CA ASN A 128 1.52 -0.80 15.58
C ASN A 128 1.32 0.47 14.74
N MET A 129 0.10 1.01 14.65
CA MET A 129 -0.21 2.07 13.67
C MET A 129 0.48 3.40 13.95
N SER A 130 0.66 3.81 15.22
CA SER A 130 1.42 5.02 15.55
C SER A 130 2.88 4.92 15.08
N ALA A 131 3.51 3.75 15.23
CA ALA A 131 4.87 3.49 14.75
C ALA A 131 4.95 3.42 13.22
N LEU A 132 3.92 2.87 12.55
CA LEU A 132 3.81 2.87 11.10
C LEU A 132 3.66 4.30 10.55
N CYS A 133 2.70 5.07 11.07
CA CYS A 133 2.51 6.49 10.73
C CYS A 133 3.80 7.30 10.91
N THR A 134 4.47 7.17 12.06
CA THR A 134 5.73 7.87 12.34
C THR A 134 6.86 7.50 11.37
N LYS A 135 6.84 6.28 10.80
CA LYS A 135 7.82 5.82 9.81
C LYS A 135 7.53 6.33 8.39
N ILE A 136 6.26 6.47 8.00
CA ILE A 136 5.85 6.79 6.61
C ILE A 136 5.48 8.26 6.39
N PHE A 137 5.05 8.97 7.44
CA PHE A 137 4.63 10.38 7.38
C PHE A 137 5.72 11.30 7.96
N LYS A 138 6.94 11.19 7.42
CA LYS A 138 8.11 11.98 7.85
C LYS A 138 8.14 13.34 7.15
N LEU A 139 8.49 14.38 7.90
CA LEU A 139 8.66 15.74 7.37
C LEU A 139 9.92 15.88 6.50
N SER A 140 10.97 15.09 6.76
CA SER A 140 12.22 15.04 5.96
C SER A 140 12.00 14.79 4.47
N ASP A 141 10.87 14.18 4.11
CA ASP A 141 10.57 13.76 2.75
C ASP A 141 9.93 14.92 1.95
N LEU A 142 9.59 16.05 2.62
CA LEU A 142 9.20 17.32 2.00
C LEU A 142 10.43 18.21 1.73
N ASP A 143 11.32 18.35 2.72
CA ASP A 143 12.45 19.29 2.70
C ASP A 143 13.41 19.08 1.51
N ASN A 144 13.65 17.80 1.15
CA ASN A 144 14.52 17.41 0.03
C ASN A 144 14.02 17.86 -1.36
N THR A 145 12.83 18.46 -1.46
CA THR A 145 12.28 19.02 -2.72
C THR A 145 12.45 20.53 -2.85
N SER A 146 13.10 21.20 -1.89
CA SER A 146 13.23 22.67 -1.88
C SER A 146 14.53 23.21 -2.49
N THR A 147 15.42 22.34 -2.99
CA THR A 147 16.68 22.72 -3.64
C THR A 147 17.05 21.80 -4.80
N LEU A 148 16.46 22.05 -5.98
CA LEU A 148 17.03 21.76 -7.31
C LEU A 148 16.31 22.59 -8.39
#